data_AF-A0A8J7SPR4-F1
#
_entry.id   AF-A0A8J7SPR4-F1
#
_cell.length_a   1.000
_cell.length_b   1.000
_cell.length_c   1.000
_cell.angle_alpha   90.00
_cell.angle_beta   90.00
_cell.angle_gamma   90.00
#
_symmetry.space_group_name_H-M   'P 1'
#
loop_
_entity.id
_entity.type
_entity.pdbx_description
1 polymer ?
#
loop_
_entity_poly.entity_id
_entity_poly.type
_entity_poly.pdbx_seq_one_letter_code
_entity_poly.pdbx_strand_id
1 'polypeptide(L)'
;MIGFITFFLCFSLKKLDIDTGMGLGLFAIFGIIRYRTNPIEIKEMTYLFMVIGLSVINALASKKVSMAEIAIINSTVVFITFVLEYWWLLKHETRKTIVYEKINLIQPSRGAELKADLEERTGLKINRMEIGKINFLNDTAQIRIYYFADEQELSDYNSEEL
;
A
#
# COMPACT_ATOMS: atom_id res chain seq x y z
N MET A 1 -9.52 3.70 -0.16
CA MET A 1 -9.41 3.50 1.30
C MET A 1 -9.50 4.81 2.08
N ILE A 2 -8.52 5.72 1.92
CA ILE A 2 -8.48 7.02 2.65
C ILE A 2 -9.81 7.78 2.61
N GLY A 3 -10.38 8.02 1.43
CA GLY A 3 -11.61 8.83 1.32
C GLY A 3 -12.82 8.28 2.10
N PHE A 4 -12.93 6.96 2.25
CA PHE A 4 -14.03 6.34 3.00
C PHE A 4 -13.83 6.50 4.51
N ILE A 5 -12.61 6.27 4.99
CA ILE A 5 -12.24 6.47 6.41
C ILE A 5 -12.34 7.95 6.77
N THR A 6 -11.84 8.85 5.92
CA THR A 6 -11.96 10.30 6.10
C THR A 6 -13.42 10.74 6.12
N PHE A 7 -14.29 10.20 5.27
CA PHE A 7 -15.73 10.49 5.31
C PHE A 7 -16.36 10.07 6.64
N PHE A 8 -16.12 8.85 7.10
CA PHE A 8 -16.66 8.33 8.36
C PHE A 8 -16.14 9.11 9.58
N LEU A 9 -14.86 9.44 9.59
CA LEU A 9 -14.26 10.26 10.64
C LEU A 9 -14.87 11.67 10.61
N CYS A 10 -14.87 12.38 9.49
CA CYS A 10 -15.45 13.72 9.39
C CYS A 10 -16.94 13.76 9.78
N PHE A 11 -17.72 12.73 9.39
CA PHE A 11 -19.13 12.62 9.78
C PHE A 11 -19.29 12.46 11.30
N SER A 12 -18.49 11.59 11.92
CA SER A 12 -18.51 11.35 13.36
C SER A 12 -18.06 12.58 14.16
N LEU A 13 -17.00 13.24 13.70
CA LEU A 13 -16.45 14.47 14.28
C LEU A 13 -17.45 15.64 14.19
N LYS A 14 -18.17 15.78 13.07
CA LYS A 14 -19.23 16.81 12.93
C LYS A 14 -20.36 16.61 13.94
N LYS A 15 -20.71 15.37 14.28
CA LYS A 15 -21.75 15.06 15.28
C LYS A 15 -21.31 15.41 16.72
N LEU A 16 -20.00 15.57 16.95
CA LEU A 16 -19.39 15.78 18.27
C LEU A 16 -19.08 17.25 18.59
N ASP A 17 -19.53 18.22 17.78
CA ASP A 17 -19.22 19.66 17.91
C ASP A 17 -17.72 19.92 18.09
N ILE A 18 -16.92 19.49 17.10
CA ILE A 18 -15.49 19.76 17.13
C ILE A 18 -15.20 21.26 17.03
N ASP A 19 -14.48 21.76 18.03
CA ASP A 19 -13.90 23.10 18.02
C ASP A 19 -12.90 23.26 16.88
N THR A 20 -12.95 24.39 16.19
CA THR A 20 -12.07 24.74 15.06
C THR A 20 -10.57 24.54 15.39
N GLY A 21 -10.19 24.77 16.66
CA GLY A 21 -8.82 24.57 17.15
C GLY A 21 -8.33 23.12 17.06
N MET A 22 -9.23 22.14 17.24
CA MET A 22 -8.88 20.72 17.12
C MET A 22 -8.67 20.31 15.66
N GLY A 23 -9.47 20.85 14.74
CA GLY A 23 -9.26 20.66 13.29
C GLY A 23 -7.90 21.19 12.84
N LEU A 24 -7.52 22.39 13.29
CA LEU A 24 -6.20 22.98 13.03
C LEU A 24 -5.06 22.13 13.59
N GLY A 25 -5.21 21.56 14.80
CA GLY A 25 -4.23 20.66 15.41
C GLY A 25 -4.00 19.37 14.61
N LEU A 26 -5.07 18.76 14.09
CA LEU A 26 -4.98 17.59 13.21
C LEU A 26 -4.22 17.91 11.91
N PHE A 27 -4.49 19.05 11.27
CA PHE A 27 -3.74 19.48 10.08
C PHE A 27 -2.25 19.70 10.37
N ALA A 28 -1.91 20.29 11.52
CA ALA A 28 -0.52 20.49 11.94
C ALA A 28 0.21 19.15 12.16
N ILE A 29 -0.44 18.19 12.84
CA ILE A 29 0.10 16.84 13.05
C ILE A 29 0.36 16.15 11.71
N PHE A 30 -0.60 16.17 10.77
CA PHE A 30 -0.40 15.57 9.44
C PHE A 30 0.68 16.28 8.62
N GLY A 31 0.82 17.60 8.75
CA GLY A 31 1.91 18.36 8.14
C GLY A 31 3.27 17.88 8.64
N ILE A 32 3.48 17.83 9.95
CA ILE A 32 4.74 17.38 10.56
C ILE A 32 5.07 15.93 10.16
N ILE A 33 4.09 15.03 10.23
CA ILE A 33 4.25 13.61 9.88
C ILE A 33 4.63 13.44 8.39
N ARG A 34 4.06 14.25 7.50
CA ARG A 34 4.32 14.19 6.06
C ARG A 34 5.71 14.67 5.68
N TYR A 35 6.25 15.66 6.37
CA TYR A 35 7.52 16.31 6.02
C TYR A 35 8.73 15.81 6.83
N ARG A 36 8.62 14.62 7.43
CA ARG A 36 9.76 14.02 8.14
C ARG A 36 10.82 13.51 7.16
N THR A 37 12.05 13.38 7.66
CA THR A 37 13.26 13.04 6.88
C THR A 37 13.16 11.71 6.10
N ASN A 38 12.45 10.71 6.65
CA ASN A 38 12.13 9.47 5.94
C ASN A 38 10.65 9.46 5.58
N PRO A 39 10.28 9.56 4.29
CA PRO A 39 8.89 9.58 3.87
C PRO A 39 8.18 8.31 4.34
N ILE A 40 7.07 8.48 5.06
CA ILE A 40 6.21 7.38 5.50
C ILE A 40 5.48 6.82 4.28
N GLU A 41 5.36 5.50 4.19
CA GLU A 41 4.61 4.88 3.09
C GLU A 41 3.13 5.28 3.16
N ILE A 42 2.47 5.45 2.00
CA ILE A 42 1.08 5.92 1.93
C ILE A 42 0.12 5.06 2.78
N LYS A 43 0.41 3.76 2.90
CA LYS A 43 -0.34 2.82 3.76
C LYS A 43 -0.23 3.18 5.25
N GLU A 44 0.97 3.42 5.75
CA GLU A 44 1.25 3.74 7.15
C GLU A 44 0.63 5.08 7.55
N MET A 45 0.68 6.07 6.66
CA MET A 45 0.01 7.37 6.88
C MET A 45 -1.50 7.20 7.03
N THR A 46 -2.12 6.28 6.29
CA THR A 46 -3.56 6.00 6.38
C THR A 46 -3.92 5.33 7.71
N TYR A 47 -3.10 4.38 8.16
CA TYR A 47 -3.29 3.73 9.46
C TYR A 47 -3.15 4.73 10.61
N LEU A 48 -2.15 5.60 10.55
CA LEU A 48 -1.96 6.62 11.56
C LEU A 48 -3.13 7.62 11.60
N PHE A 49 -3.62 8.05 10.43
CA PHE A 49 -4.82 8.88 10.31
C PHE A 49 -6.04 8.22 10.97
N MET A 50 -6.25 6.94 10.71
CA MET A 50 -7.34 6.16 11.29
C MET A 50 -7.25 6.08 12.82
N VAL A 51 -6.07 5.71 13.36
CA VAL A 51 -5.86 5.56 14.81
C VAL A 51 -6.05 6.90 15.53
N ILE A 52 -5.54 7.99 14.97
CA ILE A 52 -5.73 9.34 15.52
C ILE A 52 -7.22 9.70 15.52
N GLY A 53 -7.92 9.50 14.40
CA GLY A 53 -9.36 9.78 14.30
C GLY A 53 -10.19 8.98 15.29
N LEU A 54 -9.88 7.69 15.46
CA LEU A 54 -10.54 6.80 16.43
C LEU A 54 -10.29 7.24 17.88
N SER A 55 -9.06 7.64 18.18
CA SER A 55 -8.67 8.16 19.49
C SER A 55 -9.42 9.44 19.84
N VAL A 56 -9.58 10.34 18.87
CA VAL A 56 -10.36 11.57 19.02
C VAL A 56 -11.84 11.29 19.28
N ILE A 57 -12.45 10.38 18.51
CA ILE A 57 -13.84 9.96 18.72
C ILE A 57 -14.03 9.41 20.14
N ASN A 58 -13.12 8.54 20.59
CA ASN A 58 -13.17 7.96 21.94
C ASN A 58 -12.99 9.02 23.03
N ALA A 59 -12.08 9.98 22.87
CA ALA A 59 -11.84 11.05 23.84
C ALA A 59 -13.05 11.98 24.01
N LEU A 60 -13.73 12.31 22.91
CA LEU A 60 -14.87 13.25 22.90
C LEU A 60 -16.21 12.61 23.27
N ALA A 61 -16.29 11.29 23.35
CA ALA A 61 -17.56 10.59 23.56
C ALA A 61 -18.15 10.73 24.98
N SER A 62 -17.45 11.40 25.90
CA SER A 62 -17.61 11.22 27.35
C SER A 62 -18.91 11.74 28.00
N LYS A 63 -19.90 12.30 27.29
CA LYS A 63 -21.18 12.72 27.92
C LYS A 63 -22.46 12.67 27.07
N LYS A 64 -22.39 12.55 25.74
CA LYS A 64 -23.57 12.59 24.85
C LYS A 64 -23.81 11.31 24.05
N VAL A 65 -22.88 10.35 24.12
CA VAL A 65 -22.87 9.15 23.28
C VAL A 65 -22.91 7.93 24.18
N SER A 66 -23.77 6.97 23.86
CA SER A 66 -23.86 5.72 24.62
C SER A 66 -22.59 4.89 24.44
N MET A 67 -22.17 4.16 25.47
CA MET A 67 -21.06 3.19 25.37
C MET A 67 -21.28 2.19 24.23
N ALA A 68 -22.55 1.84 23.95
CA ALA A 68 -22.93 0.98 22.83
C ALA A 68 -22.67 1.62 21.46
N GLU A 69 -22.94 2.92 21.29
CA GLU A 69 -22.68 3.63 20.04
C GLU A 69 -21.17 3.72 19.74
N ILE A 70 -20.35 3.98 20.77
CA ILE A 70 -18.88 3.99 20.66
C ILE A 70 -18.36 2.62 20.26
N ALA A 71 -18.87 1.54 20.88
CA ALA A 71 -18.48 0.17 20.57
C ALA A 71 -18.81 -0.21 19.11
N ILE A 72 -19.96 0.22 18.60
CA ILE A 72 -20.36 -0.01 17.21
C ILE A 72 -19.43 0.73 16.23
N ILE A 73 -19.11 1.99 16.51
CA ILE A 73 -18.19 2.78 15.66
C ILE A 73 -16.80 2.13 15.61
N ASN A 74 -16.24 1.81 16.78
CA ASN A 74 -14.93 1.14 16.87
C ASN A 74 -14.93 -0.20 16.12
N SER A 75 -15.95 -1.03 16.35
CA SER A 75 -16.06 -2.34 15.70
C SER A 75 -16.19 -2.22 14.18
N THR A 76 -16.95 -1.23 13.70
CA THR A 76 -17.15 -0.99 12.26
C THR A 76 -15.84 -0.56 11.59
N VAL A 77 -15.10 0.37 12.21
CA VAL A 77 -13.82 0.84 11.68
C VAL A 77 -12.79 -0.29 11.64
N VAL A 78 -12.69 -1.07 12.72
CA VAL A 78 -11.79 -2.24 12.78
C VAL A 78 -12.18 -3.29 11.74
N PHE A 79 -13.48 -3.58 11.61
CA PHE A 79 -13.98 -4.56 10.65
C PHE A 79 -13.68 -4.17 9.20
N ILE A 80 -13.94 -2.91 8.82
CA ILE A 80 -13.63 -2.41 7.47
C ILE A 80 -12.13 -2.48 7.21
N THR A 81 -11.32 -2.11 8.20
CA THR A 81 -9.85 -2.17 8.10
C THR A 81 -9.39 -3.61 7.88
N PHE A 82 -9.94 -4.54 8.64
CA PHE A 82 -9.63 -5.96 8.53
C PHE A 82 -10.02 -6.52 7.15
N VAL A 83 -11.22 -6.23 6.66
CA VAL A 83 -11.69 -6.70 5.34
C VAL A 83 -10.82 -6.11 4.22
N LEU A 84 -10.49 -4.82 4.30
CA LEU A 84 -9.64 -4.17 3.30
C LEU A 84 -8.23 -4.73 3.30
N GLU A 85 -7.63 -4.92 4.47
CA GLU A 85 -6.30 -5.52 4.59
C GLU A 85 -6.30 -6.96 4.07
N TYR A 86 -7.29 -7.77 4.46
CA TYR A 86 -7.41 -9.16 4.00
C TYR A 86 -7.54 -9.26 2.47
N TRP A 87 -8.37 -8.43 1.84
CA TRP A 87 -8.49 -8.41 0.38
C TRP A 87 -7.27 -7.84 -0.33
N TRP A 88 -6.50 -6.96 0.32
CA TRP A 88 -5.30 -6.37 -0.24
C TRP A 88 -4.08 -7.30 -0.11
N LEU A 89 -3.98 -8.07 0.98
CA LEU A 89 -2.96 -9.09 1.21
C LEU A 89 -2.98 -10.15 0.09
N LEU A 90 -4.18 -10.54 -0.36
CA LEU A 90 -4.40 -11.46 -1.48
C LEU A 90 -3.88 -10.94 -2.84
N LYS A 91 -3.48 -9.67 -2.96
CA LYS A 91 -3.14 -9.02 -4.25
C LYS A 91 -1.73 -8.42 -4.32
N HIS A 92 -0.85 -8.64 -3.36
CA HIS A 92 0.54 -8.15 -3.46
C HIS A 92 1.36 -8.99 -4.45
N GLU A 93 1.17 -8.71 -5.75
CA GLU A 93 2.17 -9.04 -6.74
C GLU A 93 3.35 -8.06 -6.59
N THR A 94 4.47 -8.57 -6.12
CA THR A 94 5.73 -7.84 -6.07
C THR A 94 6.25 -7.66 -7.49
N ARG A 95 6.69 -6.43 -7.81
CA ARG A 95 7.28 -6.10 -9.11
C ARG A 95 8.80 -6.04 -8.99
N LYS A 96 9.51 -6.62 -9.93
CA LYS A 96 10.97 -6.49 -10.06
C LYS A 96 11.33 -6.15 -11.50
N THR A 97 12.21 -5.18 -11.68
CA THR A 97 12.72 -4.82 -13.01
C THR A 97 14.10 -5.46 -13.19
N ILE A 98 14.25 -6.25 -14.24
CA ILE A 98 15.49 -6.97 -14.56
C ILE A 98 16.00 -6.46 -15.90
N VAL A 99 17.32 -6.23 -16.00
CA VAL A 99 17.99 -5.99 -17.27
C VAL A 99 18.29 -7.35 -17.90
N TYR A 100 17.68 -7.62 -19.04
CA TYR A 100 17.73 -8.89 -19.74
C TYR A 100 18.57 -8.77 -21.00
N GLU A 101 19.46 -9.75 -21.21
CA GLU A 101 20.48 -9.72 -22.29
C GLU A 101 20.07 -10.50 -23.55
N LYS A 102 19.11 -11.45 -23.46
CA LYS A 102 18.74 -12.26 -24.64
C LYS A 102 17.65 -11.54 -25.44
N ILE A 103 18.04 -10.50 -26.17
CA ILE A 103 17.10 -9.65 -26.93
C ILE A 103 16.23 -10.44 -27.93
N ASN A 104 16.70 -11.58 -28.44
CA ASN A 104 15.95 -12.43 -29.37
C ASN A 104 14.68 -13.06 -28.75
N LEU A 105 14.62 -13.19 -27.43
CA LEU A 105 13.50 -13.82 -26.71
C LEU A 105 12.40 -12.83 -26.32
N ILE A 106 12.60 -11.52 -26.53
CA ILE A 106 11.59 -10.50 -26.20
C ILE A 106 10.43 -10.45 -27.20
N GLN A 107 10.47 -11.24 -28.27
CA GLN A 107 9.41 -11.26 -29.26
C GLN A 107 8.11 -11.81 -28.66
N PRO A 108 6.94 -11.24 -28.99
CA PRO A 108 5.65 -11.71 -28.45
C PRO A 108 5.39 -13.21 -28.70
N SER A 109 5.92 -13.75 -29.80
CA SER A 109 5.80 -15.17 -30.18
C SER A 109 6.59 -16.12 -29.28
N ARG A 110 7.62 -15.63 -28.57
CA ARG A 110 8.53 -16.42 -27.73
C ARG A 110 8.33 -16.20 -26.22
N GLY A 111 7.18 -15.65 -25.83
CA GLY A 111 6.89 -15.33 -24.44
C GLY A 111 7.01 -16.51 -23.47
N ALA A 112 6.73 -17.75 -23.93
CA ALA A 112 6.88 -18.96 -23.11
C ALA A 112 8.35 -19.30 -22.82
N GLU A 113 9.22 -19.19 -23.82
CA GLU A 113 10.67 -19.41 -23.67
C GLU A 113 11.30 -18.33 -22.79
N LEU A 114 10.89 -17.07 -22.98
CA LEU A 114 11.32 -15.95 -22.14
C LEU A 114 10.92 -16.16 -20.68
N LYS A 115 9.68 -16.62 -20.43
CA LYS A 115 9.20 -16.92 -19.09
C LYS A 115 10.05 -18.00 -18.44
N ALA A 116 10.25 -19.12 -19.12
CA ALA A 116 11.01 -20.25 -18.60
C ALA A 116 12.46 -19.85 -18.25
N ASP A 117 13.13 -19.09 -19.12
CA ASP A 117 14.49 -18.60 -18.87
C ASP A 117 14.55 -17.65 -17.66
N LEU A 118 13.56 -16.76 -17.51
CA LEU A 118 13.49 -15.86 -16.36
C LEU A 118 13.18 -16.60 -15.06
N GLU A 119 12.26 -17.56 -15.06
CA GLU A 119 11.93 -18.38 -13.89
C GLU A 119 13.13 -19.25 -13.46
N GLU A 120 13.85 -19.86 -14.42
CA GLU A 120 15.06 -20.64 -14.15
C GLU A 120 16.18 -19.79 -13.55
N ARG A 121 16.42 -18.59 -14.10
CA ARG A 121 17.51 -17.71 -13.64
C ARG A 121 17.21 -17.00 -12.32
N THR A 122 15.96 -16.63 -12.10
CA THR A 122 15.55 -15.90 -10.89
C THR A 122 15.16 -16.83 -9.75
N GLY A 123 14.83 -18.09 -10.05
CA GLY A 123 14.21 -19.01 -9.10
C GLY A 123 12.80 -18.61 -8.69
N LEU A 124 12.23 -17.58 -9.33
CA LEU A 124 10.91 -17.05 -9.01
C LEU A 124 9.87 -17.62 -9.94
N LYS A 125 8.69 -17.93 -9.40
CA LYS A 125 7.51 -18.24 -10.19
C LYS A 125 6.84 -16.94 -10.62
N ILE A 126 6.87 -16.66 -11.92
CA ILE A 126 6.45 -15.39 -12.50
C ILE A 126 4.97 -15.50 -12.93
N ASN A 127 4.15 -14.58 -12.45
CA ASN A 127 2.73 -14.50 -12.83
C ASN A 127 2.55 -13.76 -14.14
N ARG A 128 3.19 -12.59 -14.23
CA ARG A 128 3.03 -11.63 -15.33
C ARG A 128 4.36 -10.98 -15.66
N MET A 129 4.57 -10.66 -16.92
CA MET A 129 5.78 -10.00 -17.42
C MET A 129 5.40 -8.86 -18.35
N GLU A 130 6.11 -7.74 -18.25
CA GLU A 130 5.99 -6.61 -19.16
C GLU A 130 7.37 -6.26 -19.72
N ILE A 131 7.47 -6.19 -21.04
CA ILE A 131 8.70 -5.74 -21.70
C ILE A 131 8.66 -4.21 -21.74
N GLY A 132 9.66 -3.59 -21.11
CA GLY A 132 9.84 -2.15 -21.05
C GLY A 132 10.79 -1.65 -22.13
N LYS A 133 11.76 -0.83 -21.71
CA LYS A 133 12.72 -0.19 -22.62
C LYS A 133 13.63 -1.24 -23.28
N ILE A 134 13.71 -1.20 -24.61
CA ILE A 134 14.61 -2.04 -25.41
C ILE A 134 15.80 -1.19 -25.86
N ASN A 135 17.00 -1.70 -25.68
CA ASN A 135 18.25 -1.12 -26.14
C ASN A 135 18.92 -2.06 -27.13
N PHE A 136 18.66 -1.83 -28.43
CA PHE A 136 19.25 -2.60 -29.52
C PHE A 136 20.75 -2.36 -29.72
N LEU A 137 21.33 -1.27 -29.18
CA LEU A 137 22.77 -1.04 -29.29
C LEU A 137 23.57 -1.96 -28.37
N ASN A 138 23.01 -2.26 -27.19
CA ASN A 138 23.65 -3.09 -26.17
C ASN A 138 22.99 -4.47 -26.05
N ASP A 139 22.13 -4.86 -27.01
CA ASP A 139 21.34 -6.09 -26.98
C ASP A 139 20.65 -6.37 -25.64
N THR A 140 20.11 -5.34 -24.99
CA THR A 140 19.46 -5.47 -23.67
C THR A 140 18.02 -4.98 -23.69
N ALA A 141 17.17 -5.56 -22.85
CA ALA A 141 15.81 -5.11 -22.61
C ALA A 141 15.51 -5.06 -21.12
N GLN A 142 14.78 -4.04 -20.67
CA GLN A 142 14.24 -4.02 -19.31
C GLN A 142 12.95 -4.82 -19.28
N ILE A 143 12.88 -5.82 -18.41
CA ILE A 143 11.69 -6.64 -18.21
C ILE A 143 11.21 -6.44 -16.79
N ARG A 144 9.94 -6.06 -16.65
CA ARG A 144 9.28 -5.99 -15.35
C ARG A 144 8.52 -7.30 -15.12
N ILE A 145 8.94 -8.05 -14.12
CA ILE A 145 8.29 -9.30 -13.69
C ILE A 145 7.41 -9.02 -12.47
N TYR A 146 6.29 -9.72 -12.39
CA TYR A 146 5.33 -9.69 -11.28
C TYR A 146 5.24 -11.10 -10.69
N TYR A 147 5.48 -11.23 -9.39
CA TYR A 147 5.48 -12.52 -8.67
C TYR A 147 4.94 -12.33 -7.24
N PHE A 148 4.41 -13.39 -6.63
CA PHE A 148 3.99 -13.34 -5.23
C PHE A 148 5.20 -13.57 -4.32
N ALA A 149 5.66 -12.52 -3.65
CA ALA A 149 6.82 -12.61 -2.74
C ALA A 149 6.49 -13.37 -1.44
N ASP A 150 5.24 -13.32 -0.98
CA ASP A 150 4.80 -13.99 0.26
C ASP A 150 4.94 -15.52 0.20
N GLU A 151 4.99 -16.10 -1.02
CA GLU A 151 5.14 -17.54 -1.25
C GLU A 151 6.58 -17.95 -1.63
N GLN A 152 7.51 -17.00 -1.78
CA GLN A 152 8.81 -17.22 -2.39
C GLN A 152 9.92 -16.56 -1.56
N GLU A 153 10.65 -17.36 -0.77
CA GLU A 153 11.83 -16.92 -0.02
C GLU A 153 12.98 -16.57 -0.98
N LEU A 154 13.05 -15.32 -1.41
CA LEU A 154 14.26 -14.73 -1.95
C LEU A 154 14.47 -13.35 -1.32
N SER A 155 15.53 -13.24 -0.51
CA SER A 155 15.99 -11.99 0.09
C SER A 155 16.54 -11.07 -1.00
N ASP A 156 15.73 -10.14 -1.50
CA ASP A 156 16.23 -9.04 -2.33
C ASP A 156 16.99 -8.06 -1.42
N TYR A 157 18.31 -8.15 -1.39
CA TYR A 157 19.17 -7.29 -0.56
C TYR A 157 19.20 -5.81 -1.04
N ASN A 158 18.38 -5.45 -2.02
CA ASN A 158 18.25 -4.10 -2.58
C ASN A 158 16.88 -3.47 -2.26
N SER A 159 16.43 -3.58 -1.01
CA SER A 159 15.42 -2.68 -0.46
C SER A 159 16.04 -1.40 0.14
N GLU A 160 17.19 -0.96 -0.37
CA GLU A 160 17.76 0.35 -0.06
C GLU A 160 17.73 1.22 -1.31
N GLU A 161 16.65 2.00 -1.41
CA GLU A 161 16.57 3.38 -1.92
C GLU A 161 15.15 3.60 -2.43
N LEU A 162 14.25 4.00 -1.54
CA LEU A 162 13.15 4.92 -1.80
C LEU A 162 12.66 5.53 -0.48
#